data_AF-A0A1F4XM84-F1
#
_entry.id   AF-A0A1F4XM84-F1
#
_cell.length_a   1.000
_cell.length_b   1.000
_cell.length_c   1.000
_cell.angle_alpha   90.00
_cell.angle_beta   90.00
_cell.angle_gamma   90.00
#
_symmetry.space_group_name_H-M   'P 1'
#
loop_
_entity.id
_entity.type
_entity.pdbx_description
1 polymer ?
#
loop_
_entity_poly.entity_id
_entity_poly.type
_entity_poly.pdbx_seq_one_letter_code
_entity_poly.pdbx_strand_id
1 'polypeptide(L)' 'MNSLTMVVYWLVIIGGLNWGLVGLGAFAGGNWNVVSLALGSLPQEVEWLVYVLVGLSAAWMLVKKIGMNSSSDSM' A
#
# COMPACT_ATOMS: atom_id res chain seq x y z
N MET A 1 -7.66 -1.14 -21.94
CA MET A 1 -6.44 -1.19 -21.09
C MET A 1 -5.86 -2.59 -21.23
N ASN A 2 -4.54 -2.72 -21.46
CA ASN A 2 -3.91 -4.04 -21.58
C ASN A 2 -4.10 -4.79 -20.24
N SER A 3 -4.55 -6.05 -20.27
CA SER A 3 -4.87 -6.83 -19.06
C SER A 3 -3.70 -6.88 -18.08
N LEU A 4 -2.47 -6.90 -18.60
CA LEU A 4 -1.25 -6.85 -17.80
C LEU A 4 -1.14 -5.55 -16.97
N THR A 5 -1.46 -4.40 -17.55
CA THR A 5 -1.41 -3.11 -16.85
C THR A 5 -2.42 -3.04 -15.71
N MET A 6 -3.57 -3.70 -15.86
CA MET A 6 -4.58 -3.79 -14.80
C MET A 6 -4.10 -4.66 -13.63
N VAL A 7 -3.46 -5.80 -13.92
CA VAL A 7 -2.90 -6.69 -12.90
C VAL A 7 -1.76 -6.00 -12.14
N VAL A 8 -0.83 -5.34 -12.84
CA VAL A 8 0.28 -4.60 -12.22
C VAL A 8 -0.25 -3.50 -11.30
N TYR A 9 -1.28 -2.76 -11.72
CA TYR A 9 -1.90 -1.73 -10.89
C TYR A 9 -2.41 -2.32 -9.57
N TRP A 10 -3.19 -3.40 -9.62
CA TRP A 10 -3.74 -4.00 -8.41
C TRP A 10 -2.68 -4.59 -7.49
N LEU A 11 -1.62 -5.20 -8.04
CA LEU A 11 -0.48 -5.68 -7.25
C LEU A 11 0.20 -4.54 -6.48
N VAL A 12 0.40 -3.38 -7.11
CA VAL A 12 0.99 -2.19 -6.47
C VAL A 12 0.07 -1.65 -5.37
N ILE A 13 -1.24 -1.56 -5.62
CA ILE A 13 -2.20 -1.08 -4.61
C ILE A 13 -2.22 -2.01 -3.40
N ILE A 14 -2.32 -3.32 -3.61
CA ILE A 14 -2.37 -4.31 -2.53
C ILE A 14 -1.06 -4.29 -1.73
N GLY A 15 0.09 -4.29 -2.42
CA GLY A 15 1.40 -4.23 -1.78
C GLY A 15 1.59 -2.95 -0.96
N GLY A 16 1.26 -1.79 -1.54
CA GLY A 16 1.41 -0.50 -0.87
C GLY A 16 0.51 -0.35 0.35
N LEU A 17 -0.77 -0.73 0.25
CA LEU A 17 -1.69 -0.71 1.40
C LEU A 17 -1.25 -1.65 2.52
N ASN A 18 -0.79 -2.86 2.18
CA ASN A 18 -0.26 -3.80 3.17
C ASN A 18 0.95 -3.21 3.91
N TRP A 19 1.88 -2.59 3.20
CA TRP A 19 3.05 -1.96 3.81
C TRP A 19 2.64 -0.76 4.68
N GLY A 20 1.65 0.02 4.25
CA GLY A 20 1.03 1.08 5.06
C GLY A 20 0.48 0.59 6.39
N LEU A 21 -0.25 -0.53 6.38
CA LEU A 21 -0.81 -1.14 7.59
C LEU A 21 0.28 -1.70 8.51
N VAL A 22 1.36 -2.27 7.97
CA VAL A 22 2.53 -2.70 8.75
C VAL A 22 3.20 -1.50 9.43
N GLY A 23 3.37 -0.38 8.71
CA GLY A 23 3.89 0.86 9.27
C GLY A 23 3.00 1.41 10.39
N LEU A 24 1.69 1.48 10.17
CA LEU A 24 0.72 1.91 11.19
C LEU A 24 0.69 0.97 12.41
N GLY A 25 0.79 -0.34 12.19
CA GLY A 25 0.87 -1.34 13.26
C GLY A 25 2.10 -1.15 14.15
N ALA A 26 3.25 -0.84 13.54
CA ALA A 26 4.47 -0.51 14.26
C ALA A 26 4.31 0.75 15.13
N PHE A 27 3.63 1.79 14.64
CA PHE A 27 3.32 2.99 15.43
C PHE A 27 2.30 2.75 16.56
N ALA A 28 1.39 1.78 16.39
CA ALA A 28 0.33 1.46 17.34
C ALA A 28 0.74 0.47 18.45
N GLY A 29 2.02 0.09 18.53
CA GLY A 29 2.53 -0.82 19.56
C GLY A 29 2.17 -2.30 19.36
N GLY A 30 1.64 -2.68 18.19
CA GLY A 30 1.35 -4.05 17.81
C GLY A 30 2.32 -4.55 16.73
N ASN A 31 3.04 -5.63 17.00
CA ASN A 31 3.92 -6.26 16.01
C ASN A 31 3.11 -7.04 14.95
N TRP A 32 2.47 -6.34 14.01
CA TRP A 32 1.71 -6.91 12.89
C TRP A 32 2.61 -7.24 11.68
N ASN A 33 3.89 -7.50 11.93
CA ASN A 33 4.86 -7.65 10.87
C ASN A 33 4.96 -9.11 10.43
N VAL A 34 4.03 -9.55 9.57
CA VAL A 34 4.03 -10.89 8.96
C VAL A 34 5.33 -11.13 8.16
N VAL A 35 5.97 -10.05 7.68
CA VAL A 35 7.28 -10.06 7.02
C VAL A 35 8.42 -10.29 8.01
N SER A 36 8.36 -9.73 9.23
CA SER A 36 9.38 -10.02 10.26
C SER A 36 9.32 -11.46 10.77
N LEU A 37 8.11 -12.04 10.84
CA LEU A 37 7.92 -13.45 11.19
C LEU A 37 8.40 -14.40 10.08
N ALA A 38 8.35 -13.96 8.81
CA ALA A 38 8.75 -14.79 7.67
C ALA A 38 10.23 -14.64 7.25
N LEU A 39 10.86 -13.47 7.42
CA LEU A 39 12.15 -13.16 6.80
C LEU A 39 13.31 -12.83 7.76
N GLY A 40 13.09 -12.85 9.07
CA GLY A 40 14.16 -12.66 10.05
C GLY A 40 14.60 -11.20 10.19
N SER A 41 14.98 -10.85 11.41
CA SER A 41 15.24 -9.50 11.91
C SER A 41 16.38 -8.78 11.17
N LEU A 42 16.04 -7.86 10.27
CA LEU A 42 16.90 -6.72 9.92
C LEU A 42 16.45 -5.48 10.72
N PRO A 43 17.33 -4.48 10.95
CA PRO A 43 17.04 -3.34 11.84
C PRO A 43 15.95 -2.43 11.24
N GLN A 44 14.75 -2.46 11.81
CA GLN A 44 13.53 -1.91 11.21
C GLN A 44 13.13 -0.49 11.67
N GLU A 45 13.91 0.19 12.50
CA GLU A 45 13.38 1.35 13.27
C GLU A 45 13.27 2.67 12.48
N VAL A 46 13.87 2.78 11.28
CA VAL A 46 13.82 4.02 10.47
C VAL A 46 12.83 3.94 9.29
N GLU A 47 12.25 2.76 9.01
CA GLU A 47 11.45 2.54 7.80
C GLU A 47 9.94 2.73 7.98
N TRP A 48 9.44 2.85 9.21
CA TRP A 48 7.99 2.88 9.46
C TRP A 48 7.30 4.10 8.84
N LEU A 49 7.98 5.26 8.83
CA LEU A 49 7.49 6.46 8.16
C LEU A 49 7.38 6.24 6.64
N VAL A 50 8.38 5.59 6.04
CA VAL A 50 8.37 5.26 4.60
C VAL A 50 7.20 4.33 4.29
N TYR A 51 6.95 3.33 5.15
CA TYR A 51 5.86 2.38 4.96
C TYR A 51 4.48 3.06 5.03
N VAL A 52 4.26 3.94 6.01
CA VAL A 52 3.03 4.73 6.11
C VAL A 52 2.86 5.63 4.89
N LEU A 53 3.93 6.31 4.43
CA LEU A 53 3.89 7.17 3.24
C LEU A 53 3.59 6.38 1.95
N VAL A 54 4.16 5.18 1.81
CA VAL A 54 3.87 4.27 0.68
C VAL A 54 2.41 3.81 0.71
N GLY A 55 1.88 3.47 1.89
CA GLY A 55 0.47 3.13 2.07
C GLY A 55 -0.48 4.26 1.73
N LEU A 56 -0.19 5.47 2.19
CA LEU A 56 -0.96 6.68 1.85
C LEU A 56 -0.91 6.96 0.35
N SER A 57 0.24 6.77 -0.29
CA SER A 57 0.39 6.92 -1.74
C SER A 57 -0.47 5.91 -2.51
N ALA A 58 -0.51 4.65 -2.08
CA ALA A 58 -1.37 3.63 -2.67
C ALA A 58 -2.86 3.94 -2.47
N ALA A 59 -3.26 4.39 -1.27
CA ALA A 59 -4.63 4.82 -1.00
C ALA A 59 -5.05 5.98 -1.90
N TRP A 60 -4.19 6.99 -2.07
CA TRP A 60 -4.44 8.12 -2.96
C TRP A 60 -4.60 7.69 -4.43
N MET A 61 -3.74 6.78 -4.91
CA MET A 61 -3.85 6.21 -6.26
C MET A 61 -5.17 5.48 -6.48
N LEU A 62 -5.67 4.77 -5.46
CA LEU A 62 -6.97 4.08 -5.50
C LEU A 62 -8.13 5.08 -5.57
N VAL A 63 -8.14 6.08 -4.67
CA VAL A 63 -9.17 7.13 -4.65
C VAL A 63 -9.21 7.88 -5.98
N LYS A 64 -8.05 8.27 -6.52
CA LYS A 64 -7.97 8.93 -7.83
C LYS A 64 -8.49 8.05 -8.97
N LYS A 65 -8.18 6.74 -8.95
CA LYS A 65 -8.65 5.81 -9.98
C LYS A 65 -10.17 5.63 -9.95
N ILE A 66 -10.76 5.54 -8.75
CA ILE A 66 -12.22 5.48 -8.57
C ILE A 66 -12.87 6.80 -9.02
N GLY A 67 -12.32 7.94 -8.62
CA GLY A 67 -12.83 9.27 -9.00
C GLY A 67 -12.78 9.54 -10.51
N MET A 68 -11.70 9.13 -11.20
CA MET A 68 -11.58 9.29 -12.65
C MET A 68 -12.59 8.44 -13.44
N ASN A 69 -12.88 7.22 -13.00
CA ASN A 69 -13.92 6.40 -13.64
C ASN A 69 -15.29 7.09 -13.57
N SER A 70 -15.58 7.80 -12.48
CA SER A 70 -16.85 8.52 -12.34
C SER A 70 -16.98 9.72 -13.29
N SER A 71 -15.88 10.24 -13.84
CA SER A 71 -15.87 11.36 -14.79
C SER A 71 -15.91 10.91 -16.26
N SER A 72 -15.45 9.69 -16.56
CA SER A 72 -15.55 9.12 -17.91
C SER A 72 -16.94 8.62 -18.26
N ASP A 73 -17.77 8.28 -17.25
CA ASP A 73 -19.10 7.71 -17.46
C ASP A 73 -20.19 8.79 -17.67
N SER A 74 -19.85 10.07 -17.53
CA SER A 74 -20.74 11.22 -17.72
C SER A 74 -20.57 11.95 -19.07
N MET A 75 -19.81 11.39 -20.02
CA MET A 75 -19.56 11.95 -21.35
C MET A 75 -20.05 11.03 -22.46
#